data_AF-A9XEJ0-F1
#
_entry.id   AF-A9XEJ0-F1
#
_cell.length_a   1.000
_cell.length_b   1.000
_cell.length_c   1.000
_cell.angle_alpha   90.00
_cell.angle_beta   90.00
_cell.angle_gamma   90.00
#
_symmetry.space_group_name_H-M   'P 1'
#
loop_
_entity.id
_entity.type
_entity.pdbx_description
1 polymer ?
#
loop_
_entity_poly.entity_id
_entity_poly.type
_entity_poly.pdbx_seq_one_letter_code
_entity_poly.pdbx_strand_id
1 'polypeptide(L)'
;IPQAKAEEYGYEYNWLKEGKVKHDETLAERDELEIIRTYKTIVRGIIQYFCLANNLGVLTHLNYLAEYSCLKTLARKQKTSIARVRKKCKIGSTWGISYYNKRKTQYEPWEVYSWNKIKKMRNYKGNPDITINRFIFQGCTHLTDRLKAERCEGCNKTTQLQIHHIGTVRNAHHRSIMNKRTKVLCKDCHRKITNQQIHDIRKQEQ
;
A
#
# COMPACT_ATOMS: atom_id res chain seq x y z
N ILE A 1 -27.82 1.63 6.61
CA ILE A 1 -26.70 2.60 6.61
C ILE A 1 -27.09 3.71 5.63
N PRO A 2 -27.19 4.98 6.04
CA PRO A 2 -27.52 6.05 5.10
C PRO A 2 -26.38 6.25 4.10
N GLN A 3 -26.72 6.62 2.86
CA GLN A 3 -25.75 6.96 1.80
C GLN A 3 -24.73 8.02 2.25
N ALA A 4 -25.13 8.91 3.17
CA ALA A 4 -24.28 9.88 3.85
C ALA A 4 -23.02 9.28 4.49
N LYS A 5 -23.08 8.04 5.02
CA LYS A 5 -21.91 7.40 5.62
C LYS A 5 -20.84 7.03 4.59
N ALA A 6 -21.21 6.69 3.35
CA ALA A 6 -20.21 6.40 2.31
C ALA A 6 -19.43 7.66 1.92
N GLU A 7 -20.10 8.82 1.91
CA GLU A 7 -19.45 10.10 1.66
C GLU A 7 -18.57 10.53 2.83
N GLU A 8 -19.04 10.35 4.07
CA GLU A 8 -18.27 10.59 5.29
C GLU A 8 -16.93 9.83 5.27
N TYR A 9 -16.95 8.52 5.02
CA TYR A 9 -15.71 7.73 4.84
C TYR A 9 -14.89 8.20 3.63
N GLY A 10 -15.54 8.63 2.56
CA GLY A 10 -14.88 9.22 1.41
C GLY A 10 -14.07 10.47 1.77
N TYR A 11 -14.59 11.33 2.66
CA TYR A 11 -13.87 12.50 3.17
C TYR A 11 -12.78 12.11 4.18
N GLU A 12 -13.07 11.18 5.11
CA GLU A 12 -12.13 10.71 6.13
C GLU A 12 -10.85 10.11 5.51
N TYR A 13 -11.01 9.27 4.48
CA TYR A 13 -9.89 8.64 3.77
C TYR A 13 -9.37 9.47 2.58
N ASN A 14 -9.78 10.75 2.46
CA ASN A 14 -9.33 11.70 1.44
C ASN A 14 -9.59 11.23 -0.02
N TRP A 15 -10.61 10.39 -0.23
CA TRP A 15 -11.06 9.95 -1.55
C TRP A 15 -12.01 10.96 -2.20
N LEU A 16 -12.68 11.78 -1.39
CA LEU A 16 -13.61 12.81 -1.82
C LEU A 16 -13.15 14.20 -1.37
N LYS A 17 -13.33 15.19 -2.23
CA LYS A 17 -13.22 16.62 -1.89
C LYS A 17 -14.31 17.38 -2.64
N GLU A 18 -15.11 18.18 -1.94
CA GLU A 18 -16.20 18.98 -2.54
C GLU A 18 -17.16 18.14 -3.42
N GLY A 19 -17.54 16.94 -2.94
CA GLY A 19 -18.41 16.02 -3.70
C GLY A 19 -17.75 15.35 -4.92
N LYS A 20 -16.47 15.61 -5.19
CA LYS A 20 -15.73 15.03 -6.33
C LYS A 20 -14.66 14.06 -5.85
N VAL A 21 -14.50 12.96 -6.56
CA VAL A 21 -13.42 12.00 -6.27
C VAL A 21 -12.06 12.67 -6.50
N LYS A 22 -11.15 12.60 -5.53
CA LYS A 22 -9.79 13.17 -5.59
C LYS A 22 -8.76 12.04 -5.80
N HIS A 23 -7.52 12.39 -6.14
CA HIS A 23 -6.37 11.52 -5.94
C HIS A 23 -5.79 11.76 -4.55
N ASP A 24 -5.17 10.73 -3.98
CA ASP A 24 -4.42 10.86 -2.74
C ASP A 24 -2.96 11.26 -3.07
N GLU A 25 -2.59 12.48 -2.67
CA GLU A 25 -1.25 13.04 -2.89
C GLU A 25 -0.17 12.26 -2.12
N THR A 26 -0.49 11.76 -0.93
CA THR A 26 0.46 11.03 -0.07
C THR A 26 0.77 9.65 -0.61
N LEU A 27 -0.21 9.00 -1.23
CA LEU A 27 -0.05 7.67 -1.83
C LEU A 27 0.57 7.73 -3.23
N ALA A 28 0.47 8.84 -3.96
CA ALA A 28 0.99 8.97 -5.32
C ALA A 28 2.52 8.73 -5.42
N GLU A 29 3.26 9.02 -4.35
CA GLU A 29 4.71 8.79 -4.27
C GLU A 29 5.06 7.31 -4.09
N ARG A 30 4.18 6.51 -3.48
CA ARG A 30 4.38 5.08 -3.18
C ARG A 30 4.32 4.18 -4.41
N ASP A 31 4.77 2.94 -4.29
CA ASP A 31 4.68 1.97 -5.39
C ASP A 31 3.26 1.74 -5.87
N GLU A 32 3.08 1.50 -7.17
CA GLU A 32 1.78 1.17 -7.75
C GLU A 32 1.10 0.00 -7.00
N LEU A 33 1.87 -1.04 -6.69
CA LEU A 33 1.41 -2.20 -5.91
C LEU A 33 1.01 -1.84 -4.47
N GLU A 34 1.71 -0.90 -3.84
CA GLU A 34 1.37 -0.44 -2.49
C GLU A 34 0.12 0.41 -2.47
N ILE A 35 -0.04 1.27 -3.48
CA ILE A 35 -1.23 2.10 -3.66
C ILE A 35 -2.45 1.18 -3.71
N ILE A 36 -2.51 0.22 -4.64
CA ILE A 36 -3.68 -0.66 -4.74
C ILE A 36 -3.91 -1.48 -3.48
N ARG A 37 -2.86 -1.98 -2.83
CA ARG A 37 -2.99 -2.76 -1.59
C ARG A 37 -3.53 -1.93 -0.43
N THR A 38 -3.06 -0.69 -0.29
CA THR A 38 -3.53 0.23 0.75
C THR A 38 -5.02 0.49 0.59
N TYR A 39 -5.47 0.84 -0.62
CA TYR A 39 -6.88 1.04 -0.94
C TYR A 39 -7.70 -0.24 -0.69
N LYS A 40 -7.24 -1.40 -1.17
CA LYS A 40 -7.90 -2.70 -0.95
C LYS A 40 -8.04 -3.02 0.53
N THR A 41 -7.01 -2.79 1.35
CA THR A 41 -7.06 -3.06 2.79
C THR A 41 -8.08 -2.18 3.50
N ILE A 42 -8.11 -0.88 3.19
CA ILE A 42 -9.07 0.07 3.78
C ILE A 42 -10.50 -0.35 3.41
N VAL A 43 -10.77 -0.53 2.11
CA VAL A 43 -12.09 -0.95 1.61
C VAL A 43 -12.53 -2.29 2.22
N ARG A 44 -11.62 -3.27 2.28
CA ARG A 44 -11.90 -4.57 2.91
C ARG A 44 -12.25 -4.40 4.39
N GLY A 45 -11.54 -3.55 5.12
CA GLY A 45 -11.81 -3.27 6.54
C GLY A 45 -13.20 -2.67 6.74
N ILE A 46 -13.55 -1.66 5.96
CA ILE A 46 -14.87 -1.01 6.01
C ILE A 46 -15.98 -2.01 5.65
N ILE A 47 -15.80 -2.78 4.58
CA ILE A 47 -16.80 -3.77 4.15
C ILE A 47 -16.95 -4.88 5.19
N GLN A 48 -15.85 -5.33 5.82
CA GLN A 48 -15.90 -6.32 6.90
C GLN A 48 -16.62 -5.78 8.13
N TYR A 49 -16.39 -4.51 8.49
CA TYR A 49 -17.09 -3.86 9.60
C TYR A 49 -18.60 -3.76 9.34
N PHE A 50 -19.00 -3.43 8.12
CA PHE A 50 -20.40 -3.20 7.76
C PHE A 50 -21.13 -4.41 7.13
N CYS A 51 -20.47 -5.55 6.90
CA CYS A 51 -21.10 -6.70 6.24
C CYS A 51 -22.29 -7.28 7.04
N LEU A 52 -22.34 -7.01 8.35
CA LEU A 52 -23.44 -7.38 9.24
C LEU A 52 -24.68 -6.50 9.02
N ALA A 53 -24.50 -5.22 8.70
CA ALA A 53 -25.56 -4.22 8.62
C ALA A 53 -26.39 -4.23 7.32
N ASN A 54 -26.31 -5.32 6.54
CA ASN A 54 -27.11 -5.66 5.36
C ASN A 54 -27.37 -4.55 4.32
N ASN A 55 -26.49 -3.56 4.20
CA ASN A 55 -26.68 -2.46 3.26
C ASN A 55 -25.66 -2.50 2.13
N LEU A 56 -25.97 -3.29 1.10
CA LEU A 56 -25.13 -3.43 -0.08
C LEU A 56 -24.92 -2.13 -0.82
N GLY A 57 -25.98 -1.38 -1.10
CA GLY A 57 -25.92 -0.20 -1.99
C GLY A 57 -24.86 0.80 -1.54
N VAL A 58 -24.79 1.05 -0.23
CA VAL A 58 -23.80 1.95 0.36
C VAL A 58 -22.38 1.38 0.26
N LEU A 59 -22.19 0.06 0.44
CA LEU A 59 -20.89 -0.58 0.31
C LEU A 59 -20.40 -0.60 -1.15
N THR A 60 -21.30 -0.80 -2.11
CA THR A 60 -20.96 -0.74 -3.53
C THR A 60 -20.56 0.68 -3.93
N HIS A 61 -21.29 1.70 -3.45
CA HIS A 61 -20.95 3.10 -3.68
C HIS A 61 -19.58 3.46 -3.07
N LEU A 62 -19.31 3.02 -1.83
CA LEU A 62 -18.00 3.23 -1.20
C LEU A 62 -16.86 2.55 -1.96
N ASN A 63 -17.07 1.31 -2.42
CA ASN A 63 -16.08 0.62 -3.25
C ASN A 63 -15.80 1.37 -4.55
N TYR A 64 -16.83 1.95 -5.17
CA TYR A 64 -16.69 2.79 -6.37
C TYR A 64 -15.86 4.05 -6.08
N LEU A 65 -16.14 4.76 -4.98
CA LEU A 65 -15.38 5.95 -4.59
C LEU A 65 -13.89 5.63 -4.40
N ALA A 66 -13.60 4.54 -3.68
CA ALA A 66 -12.24 4.07 -3.45
C ALA A 66 -11.54 3.64 -4.76
N GLU A 67 -12.25 2.94 -5.65
CA GLU A 67 -11.73 2.48 -6.95
C GLU A 67 -11.28 3.67 -7.80
N TYR A 68 -12.15 4.67 -7.94
CA TYR A 68 -11.87 5.84 -8.77
C TYR A 68 -10.81 6.75 -8.15
N SER A 69 -10.76 6.85 -6.82
CA SER A 69 -9.68 7.57 -6.11
C SER A 69 -8.32 6.89 -6.32
N CYS A 70 -8.30 5.56 -6.22
CA CYS A 70 -7.10 4.75 -6.50
C CYS A 70 -6.64 4.94 -7.96
N LEU A 71 -7.56 4.87 -8.93
CA LEU A 71 -7.24 5.07 -10.34
C LEU A 71 -6.73 6.49 -10.62
N LYS A 72 -7.31 7.52 -9.98
CA LYS A 72 -6.81 8.90 -10.07
C LYS A 72 -5.39 9.04 -9.49
N THR A 73 -5.12 8.34 -8.39
CA THR A 73 -3.80 8.31 -7.75
C THR A 73 -2.75 7.66 -8.67
N LEU A 74 -3.08 6.53 -9.28
CA LEU A 74 -2.22 5.86 -10.27
C LEU A 74 -2.02 6.72 -11.53
N ALA A 75 -3.08 7.36 -12.03
CA ALA A 75 -3.02 8.25 -13.18
C ALA A 75 -2.10 9.45 -12.92
N ARG A 76 -2.17 10.05 -11.73
CA ARG A 76 -1.26 11.10 -11.28
C ARG A 76 0.19 10.62 -11.26
N LYS A 77 0.46 9.46 -10.65
CA LYS A 77 1.81 8.86 -10.59
C LYS A 77 2.39 8.62 -11.99
N GLN A 78 1.62 8.03 -12.88
CA GLN A 78 2.04 7.73 -14.25
C GLN A 78 2.01 8.96 -15.18
N LYS A 79 1.54 10.13 -14.70
CA LYS A 79 1.29 11.33 -15.51
C LYS A 79 0.42 11.05 -16.74
N THR A 80 -0.63 10.24 -16.57
CA THR A 80 -1.57 9.85 -17.63
C THR A 80 -3.02 10.04 -17.19
N SER A 81 -3.97 9.65 -18.04
CA SER A 81 -5.40 9.66 -17.72
C SER A 81 -5.86 8.33 -17.14
N ILE A 82 -6.94 8.35 -16.36
CA ILE A 82 -7.58 7.16 -15.78
C ILE A 82 -7.87 6.09 -16.85
N ALA A 83 -8.36 6.51 -18.02
CA ALA A 83 -8.67 5.61 -19.12
C ALA A 83 -7.41 4.84 -19.62
N ARG A 84 -6.26 5.52 -19.69
CA ARG A 84 -4.98 4.89 -20.06
C ARG A 84 -4.52 3.90 -19.00
N VAL A 85 -4.61 4.27 -17.72
CA VAL A 85 -4.27 3.37 -16.60
C VAL A 85 -5.16 2.12 -16.63
N ARG A 86 -6.48 2.28 -16.75
CA ARG A 86 -7.43 1.16 -16.78
C ARG A 86 -7.21 0.24 -17.97
N LYS A 87 -6.83 0.79 -19.13
CA LYS A 87 -6.47 0.01 -20.33
C LYS A 87 -5.15 -0.76 -20.13
N LYS A 88 -4.13 -0.12 -19.56
CA LYS A 88 -2.82 -0.72 -19.28
C LYS A 88 -2.90 -1.84 -18.23
N CYS A 89 -3.71 -1.64 -17.21
CA CYS A 89 -3.89 -2.55 -16.07
C CYS A 89 -5.07 -3.52 -16.27
N LYS A 90 -5.56 -3.73 -17.49
CA LYS A 90 -6.73 -4.60 -17.73
C LYS A 90 -6.37 -6.06 -17.51
N ILE A 91 -7.19 -6.77 -16.73
CA ILE A 91 -7.04 -8.19 -16.41
C ILE A 91 -8.41 -8.87 -16.56
N GLY A 92 -8.63 -9.53 -17.70
CA GLY A 92 -9.92 -10.16 -18.01
C GLY A 92 -11.07 -9.14 -17.96
N SER A 93 -12.04 -9.38 -17.08
CA SER A 93 -13.19 -8.49 -16.84
C SER A 93 -12.91 -7.34 -15.86
N THR A 94 -11.79 -7.37 -15.14
CA THR A 94 -11.43 -6.41 -14.10
C THR A 94 -10.13 -5.70 -14.48
N TRP A 95 -9.59 -4.88 -13.58
CA TRP A 95 -8.27 -4.29 -13.70
C TRP A 95 -7.41 -4.65 -12.48
N GLY A 96 -6.10 -4.58 -12.61
CA GLY A 96 -5.17 -4.87 -11.54
C GLY A 96 -3.73 -4.57 -11.91
N ILE A 97 -2.87 -4.61 -10.90
CA ILE A 97 -1.46 -4.24 -11.04
C ILE A 97 -0.63 -5.53 -11.12
N SER A 98 0.16 -5.65 -12.18
CA SER A 98 1.11 -6.75 -12.31
C SER A 98 2.32 -6.49 -11.42
N TYR A 99 2.82 -7.55 -10.80
CA TYR A 99 4.05 -7.50 -10.02
C TYR A 99 4.82 -8.80 -10.17
N TYR A 100 6.15 -8.71 -10.05
CA TYR A 100 7.02 -9.86 -10.16
C TYR A 100 7.30 -10.42 -8.77
N ASN A 101 7.10 -11.73 -8.58
CA ASN A 101 7.31 -12.40 -7.30
C ASN A 101 7.82 -13.83 -7.55
N LYS A 102 8.93 -14.21 -6.90
CA LYS A 102 9.52 -15.57 -6.99
C LYS A 102 9.57 -16.12 -8.42
N ARG A 103 10.09 -15.31 -9.33
CA ARG A 103 10.22 -15.62 -10.76
C ARG A 103 8.92 -15.77 -11.57
N LYS A 104 7.78 -15.41 -11.01
CA LYS A 104 6.48 -15.44 -11.70
C LYS A 104 5.83 -14.06 -11.71
N THR A 105 5.23 -13.70 -12.84
CA THR A 105 4.38 -12.52 -12.92
C THR A 105 3.04 -12.83 -12.27
N GLN A 106 2.78 -12.15 -11.16
CA GLN A 106 1.52 -12.21 -10.43
C GLN A 106 0.74 -10.93 -10.69
N TYR A 107 -0.55 -10.96 -10.37
CA TYR A 107 -1.43 -9.83 -10.53
C TYR A 107 -2.21 -9.58 -9.25
N GLU A 108 -2.35 -8.31 -8.90
CA GLU A 108 -3.18 -7.84 -7.80
C GLU A 108 -4.45 -7.20 -8.41
N PRO A 109 -5.54 -7.96 -8.59
CA PRO A 109 -6.78 -7.43 -9.14
C PRO A 109 -7.50 -6.54 -8.14
N TRP A 110 -8.20 -5.53 -8.65
CA TRP A 110 -9.21 -4.80 -7.90
C TRP A 110 -10.38 -5.74 -7.55
N GLU A 111 -10.89 -5.65 -6.34
CA GLU A 111 -11.93 -6.55 -5.87
C GLU A 111 -13.31 -5.91 -5.96
N VAL A 112 -14.19 -6.54 -6.74
CA VAL A 112 -15.62 -6.21 -6.74
C VAL A 112 -16.31 -7.00 -5.64
N TYR A 113 -16.98 -6.30 -4.74
CA TYR A 113 -17.72 -6.91 -3.64
C TYR A 113 -19.19 -7.16 -4.03
N SER A 114 -19.43 -8.33 -4.61
CA SER A 114 -20.79 -8.81 -4.89
C SER A 114 -21.49 -9.29 -3.61
N TRP A 115 -22.83 -9.36 -3.64
CA TRP A 115 -23.64 -9.88 -2.52
C TRP A 115 -23.19 -11.25 -2.03
N ASN A 116 -22.89 -12.16 -2.97
CA ASN A 116 -22.43 -13.51 -2.64
C ASN A 116 -21.09 -13.48 -1.88
N LYS A 117 -20.21 -12.53 -2.20
CA LYS A 117 -18.94 -12.35 -1.50
C LYS A 117 -19.15 -11.80 -0.09
N ILE A 118 -20.01 -10.80 0.07
CA ILE A 118 -20.35 -10.21 1.37
C ILE A 118 -21.06 -11.23 2.28
N LYS A 119 -21.96 -12.06 1.74
CA LYS A 119 -22.56 -13.19 2.46
C LYS A 119 -21.52 -14.17 2.99
N LYS A 120 -20.51 -14.52 2.19
CA LYS A 120 -19.40 -15.37 2.63
C LYS A 120 -18.56 -14.71 3.74
N MET A 121 -18.32 -13.40 3.64
CA MET A 121 -17.59 -12.64 4.67
C MET A 121 -18.35 -12.57 6.01
N ARG A 122 -19.70 -12.56 5.97
CA ARG A 122 -20.54 -12.62 7.18
C ARG A 122 -20.37 -13.93 7.95
N ASN A 123 -20.15 -15.03 7.24
CA ASN A 123 -20.00 -16.36 7.84
C ASN A 123 -18.58 -16.64 8.35
N TYR A 124 -17.70 -15.63 8.39
CA TYR A 124 -16.33 -15.79 8.86
C TYR A 124 -16.28 -15.94 10.39
N LYS A 125 -15.91 -17.14 10.86
CA LYS A 125 -15.77 -17.50 12.29
C LYS A 125 -14.37 -17.22 12.85
N GLY A 126 -13.58 -16.33 12.25
CA GLY A 126 -12.25 -15.98 12.75
C GLY A 126 -12.32 -14.89 13.82
N ASN A 127 -11.27 -14.79 14.64
CA ASN A 127 -11.18 -13.79 15.69
C ASN A 127 -11.18 -12.36 15.09
N PRO A 128 -12.13 -11.47 15.40
CA PRO A 128 -12.20 -10.12 14.85
C PRO A 128 -11.06 -9.21 15.31
N ASP A 129 -10.39 -9.54 16.42
CA ASP A 129 -9.29 -8.78 17.03
C ASP A 129 -7.93 -9.03 16.38
N ILE A 130 -7.89 -9.27 15.06
CA ILE A 130 -6.61 -9.28 14.33
C ILE A 130 -6.15 -7.83 14.21
N THR A 131 -5.37 -7.38 15.19
CA THR A 131 -4.65 -6.11 15.10
C THR A 131 -3.71 -6.17 13.89
N ILE A 132 -4.04 -5.41 12.85
CA ILE A 132 -3.17 -5.22 11.71
C ILE A 132 -1.83 -4.70 12.23
N ASN A 133 -0.74 -5.35 11.84
CA ASN A 133 0.59 -4.90 12.20
C ASN A 133 0.84 -3.51 11.58
N ARG A 134 0.71 -2.45 12.40
CA ARG A 134 0.92 -1.05 12.01
C ARG A 134 2.31 -0.81 11.42
N PHE A 135 3.31 -1.62 11.78
CA PHE A 135 4.66 -1.54 11.20
C PHE A 135 4.70 -1.88 9.70
N ILE A 136 3.68 -2.54 9.14
CA ILE A 136 3.58 -2.80 7.69
C ILE A 136 3.37 -1.50 6.90
N PHE A 137 2.72 -0.51 7.50
CA PHE A 137 2.33 0.76 6.84
C PHE A 137 3.24 1.95 7.20
N GLN A 138 4.14 1.78 8.17
CA GLN A 138 5.04 2.83 8.67
C GLN A 138 6.37 2.91 7.89
N GLY A 139 6.63 2.01 6.95
CA GLY A 139 7.83 2.05 6.12
C GLY A 139 7.59 2.82 4.83
N CYS A 140 8.37 3.89 4.59
CA CYS A 140 8.62 4.43 3.24
C CYS A 140 9.57 3.49 2.46
N THR A 141 9.31 2.19 2.49
CA THR A 141 10.04 1.19 1.69
C THR A 141 9.12 0.70 0.60
N HIS A 142 9.55 0.76 -0.64
CA HIS A 142 8.83 0.15 -1.75
C HIS A 142 8.66 -1.37 -1.51
N LEU A 143 7.41 -1.83 -1.37
CA LEU A 143 7.03 -3.24 -1.24
C LEU A 143 7.60 -4.11 -2.36
N THR A 144 7.83 -3.54 -3.54
CA THR A 144 8.48 -4.28 -4.63
C THR A 144 9.93 -4.64 -4.29
N ASP A 145 10.67 -3.81 -3.54
CA ASP A 145 12.02 -4.14 -3.06
C ASP A 145 11.98 -5.32 -2.09
N ARG A 146 10.94 -5.41 -1.24
CA ARG A 146 10.69 -6.57 -0.35
C ARG A 146 10.43 -7.85 -1.13
N LEU A 147 9.66 -7.74 -2.21
CA LEU A 147 9.27 -8.88 -3.03
C LEU A 147 10.39 -9.35 -3.96
N LYS A 148 11.26 -8.43 -4.39
CA LYS A 148 12.47 -8.72 -5.19
C LYS A 148 13.65 -9.20 -4.35
N ALA A 149 13.59 -9.07 -3.03
CA ALA A 149 14.61 -9.51 -2.09
C ALA A 149 14.82 -11.04 -2.14
N GLU A 150 15.62 -11.51 -3.10
CA GLU A 150 16.07 -12.90 -3.16
C GLU A 150 17.44 -13.07 -2.47
N ARG A 151 18.30 -12.05 -2.50
CA ARG A 151 19.67 -12.09 -1.95
C ARG A 151 20.02 -10.79 -1.22
N CYS A 152 20.88 -10.90 -0.22
CA CYS A 152 21.47 -9.75 0.46
C CYS A 152 22.41 -8.98 -0.49
N GLU A 153 22.23 -7.67 -0.64
CA GLU A 153 23.10 -6.83 -1.49
C GLU A 153 24.52 -6.69 -0.94
N GLY A 154 24.73 -6.93 0.37
CA GLY A 154 26.04 -6.82 1.00
C GLY A 154 26.87 -8.11 0.97
N CYS A 155 26.24 -9.28 1.01
CA CYS A 155 26.95 -10.56 1.13
C CYS A 155 26.37 -11.70 0.28
N ASN A 156 25.39 -11.41 -0.60
CA ASN A 156 24.72 -12.34 -1.50
C ASN A 156 24.03 -13.57 -0.86
N LYS A 157 23.98 -13.66 0.48
CA LYS A 157 23.26 -14.73 1.20
C LYS A 157 21.74 -14.57 1.03
N THR A 158 21.05 -15.70 0.92
CA THR A 158 19.58 -15.84 0.80
C THR A 158 18.87 -16.02 2.16
N THR A 159 19.58 -15.81 3.27
CA THR A 159 19.04 -15.92 4.64
C THR A 159 18.11 -14.75 4.98
N GLN A 160 17.29 -14.87 6.04
CA GLN A 160 16.31 -13.85 6.48
C GLN A 160 16.69 -12.40 6.14
N LEU A 161 16.12 -11.90 5.05
CA LEU A 161 16.39 -10.58 4.49
C LEU A 161 15.49 -9.52 5.14
N GLN A 162 16.06 -8.36 5.40
CA GLN A 162 15.44 -7.19 5.99
C GLN A 162 15.80 -5.98 5.13
N ILE A 163 14.87 -5.03 5.01
CA ILE A 163 15.20 -3.77 4.34
C ILE A 163 15.90 -2.84 5.31
N HIS A 164 17.00 -2.28 4.85
CA HIS A 164 17.75 -1.24 5.50
C HIS A 164 17.55 0.08 4.76
N HIS A 165 17.19 1.14 5.48
CA HIS A 165 17.14 2.49 4.92
C HIS A 165 18.51 3.15 5.02
N ILE A 166 19.03 3.61 3.89
CA ILE A 166 20.21 4.45 3.81
C ILE A 166 19.78 5.89 4.11
N GLY A 167 20.44 6.51 5.07
CA GLY A 167 20.18 7.89 5.50
C GLY A 167 19.46 7.91 6.85
N THR A 168 20.18 8.32 7.87
CA THR A 168 19.65 8.56 9.21
C THR A 168 18.96 9.91 9.27
N VAL A 169 17.91 10.01 10.10
CA VAL A 169 17.10 11.24 10.27
C VAL A 169 17.96 12.43 10.73
N ARG A 170 19.09 12.15 11.40
CA ARG A 170 20.00 13.14 11.97
C ARG A 170 20.82 13.92 10.92
N ASN A 171 21.07 13.34 9.73
CA ASN A 171 21.95 13.92 8.71
C ASN A 171 21.21 14.52 7.50
N ALA A 172 19.90 14.73 7.61
CA ALA A 172 19.04 15.08 6.48
C ALA A 172 18.45 16.48 6.61
N HIS A 173 18.79 17.40 5.70
CA HIS A 173 17.93 18.56 5.41
C HIS A 173 16.50 18.08 5.14
N HIS A 174 15.49 18.86 5.50
CA HIS A 174 14.05 18.51 5.50
C HIS A 174 13.53 17.78 4.23
N ARG A 175 14.18 17.98 3.06
CA ARG A 175 13.87 17.27 1.79
C ARG A 175 14.41 15.83 1.68
N SER A 176 15.44 15.45 2.44
CA SER A 176 16.09 14.13 2.39
C SER A 176 15.34 13.04 3.16
N ILE A 177 14.43 13.42 4.07
CA ILE A 177 13.63 12.48 4.87
C ILE A 177 12.67 11.68 3.97
N MET A 178 12.21 12.30 2.88
CA MET A 178 11.25 11.69 1.93
C MET A 178 11.92 10.78 0.88
N ASN A 179 13.22 10.93 0.63
CA ASN A 179 13.97 10.19 -0.41
C ASN A 179 15.04 9.26 0.20
N LYS A 180 14.64 8.39 1.14
CA LYS A 180 15.57 7.39 1.70
C LYS A 180 15.80 6.27 0.70
N ARG A 181 17.05 6.08 0.27
CA ARG A 181 17.43 4.93 -0.57
C ARG A 181 17.36 3.66 0.28
N THR A 182 16.78 2.59 -0.24
CA THR A 182 16.63 1.30 0.45
C THR A 182 17.67 0.29 -0.04
N LYS A 183 18.14 -0.58 0.86
CA LYS A 183 18.97 -1.76 0.54
C LYS A 183 18.38 -3.00 1.18
N VAL A 184 18.43 -4.13 0.49
CA VAL A 184 18.03 -5.43 1.05
C VAL A 184 19.25 -6.12 1.67
N LEU A 185 19.21 -6.40 2.97
CA LEU A 185 20.32 -6.97 3.72
C LEU A 185 19.91 -8.17 4.58
N CYS A 186 20.80 -9.13 4.80
CA CYS A 186 20.60 -10.13 5.86
C CYS A 186 20.79 -9.49 7.25
N LYS A 187 20.32 -10.15 8.31
CA LYS A 187 20.46 -9.67 9.70
C LYS A 187 21.88 -9.22 10.06
N ASP A 188 22.90 -9.96 9.63
CA ASP A 188 24.30 -9.65 9.96
C ASP A 188 24.77 -8.37 9.26
N CYS A 189 24.49 -8.22 7.97
CA CYS A 189 24.82 -7.02 7.21
C CYS A 189 24.01 -5.81 7.70
N HIS A 190 22.76 -6.02 8.08
CA HIS A 190 21.92 -4.97 8.64
C HIS A 190 22.53 -4.40 9.94
N ARG A 191 22.97 -5.28 10.85
CA ARG A 191 23.66 -4.87 12.09
C ARG A 191 24.96 -4.13 11.81
N LYS A 192 25.80 -4.64 10.90
CA LYS A 192 27.08 -4.00 10.54
C LYS A 192 26.89 -2.59 10.00
N ILE A 193 25.99 -2.41 9.04
CA ILE A 193 25.75 -1.11 8.42
C ILE A 193 25.10 -0.14 9.40
N THR A 194 24.17 -0.61 10.25
CA THR A 194 23.57 0.24 11.30
C THR A 194 24.63 0.72 12.30
N ASN A 195 25.53 -0.18 12.73
CA ASN A 195 26.61 0.18 13.66
C ASN A 195 27.62 1.14 13.04
N GLN A 196 27.97 0.95 11.76
CA GLN A 196 28.82 1.88 11.01
C GLN A 196 28.19 3.27 10.93
N GLN A 197 26.91 3.36 10.57
CA GLN A 197 26.19 4.65 10.52
C GLN A 197 26.18 5.35 11.89
N ILE A 198 25.95 4.63 12.98
CA ILE A 198 25.98 5.21 14.34
C ILE A 198 27.38 5.73 14.68
N HIS A 199 28.42 5.00 14.32
CA HIS A 199 29.80 5.39 14.56
C HIS A 199 30.22 6.62 13.72
N ASP A 200 29.83 6.66 12.45
CA ASP A 200 30.14 7.78 11.55
C ASP A 200 29.44 9.07 12.00
N ILE A 201 28.21 8.97 12.54
CA ILE A 201 27.50 10.10 13.15
C ILE A 201 28.27 10.62 14.37
N ARG A 202 28.71 9.75 15.27
CA ARG A 202 29.46 10.17 16.47
C ARG A 202 30.77 10.88 16.14
N LYS A 203 31.41 10.53 15.02
CA LYS A 203 32.63 11.18 14.53
C LYS A 203 32.39 12.56 13.91
N GLN A 204 31.19 12.86 13.41
CA GLN A 204 30.84 14.17 12.86
C GLN A 204 30.46 15.20 13.93
N GLU A 205 30.26 14.77 15.19
CA GLU A 205 29.91 15.62 16.32
C GLU A 205 31.12 16.01 17.20
N GLN A 206 32.32 15.54 16.85
CA GLN A 206 33.61 15.93 17.43
C GLN A 206 34.36 16.85 16.46
#